data_AF-A0A512J6B0-F1
#
_entry.id   AF-A0A512J6B0-F1
#
_cell.length_a   1.000
_cell.length_b   1.000
_cell.length_c   1.000
_cell.angle_alpha   90.00
_cell.angle_beta   90.00
_cell.angle_gamma   90.00
#
_symmetry.space_group_name_H-M   'P 1'
#
loop_
_entity.id
_entity.type
_entity.pdbx_description
1 polymer ?
#
loop_
_entity_poly.entity_id
_entity_poly.type
_entity_poly.pdbx_seq_one_letter_code
_entity_poly.pdbx_strand_id
1 'polypeptide(L)'
;MAPARIALPLVALALCPSPAWPEGFRLRLPLACEPGVTCFVQYYVDRDPGPGIRDYTCGSRTYEGHDGTDFRLPTRVQESGPAGTVLAAAAGRVLRTRNDAPDVSVRETGVEKVAGVECGNGLVVGHADGYESQYCHLARGSLRVRPGDGVAAGQPLGQAGLSGASEFPHLHFTLRREGRTVDPFAPEPGPSGCAAAAGPARDSLWEADLRDRLAYHAGTVLNAGFSGGPVTMEAVEAETAGSAGPDAPALVAYVRAIGLDAGDVQSLVLEGPDGRPVAQTAEPALARPRAQSLVFVGRRRPEGGFPAGTYTATYRVSRAGAVALEHRFSTTLPGR
;
A
#
# COMPACT_ATOMS: atom_id res chain seq x y z
N MET A 1 -67.92 18.31 52.38
CA MET A 1 -67.84 17.83 50.97
C MET A 1 -66.52 18.34 50.40
N ALA A 2 -65.50 17.48 50.33
CA ALA A 2 -64.17 17.83 49.82
C ALA A 2 -64.11 17.55 48.30
N PRO A 3 -63.46 18.40 47.49
CA PRO A 3 -63.43 18.21 46.04
C PRO A 3 -62.43 17.12 45.65
N ALA A 4 -62.87 16.22 44.78
CA ALA A 4 -62.07 15.15 44.20
C ALA A 4 -60.97 15.74 43.28
N ARG A 5 -59.71 15.42 43.57
CA ARG A 5 -58.57 15.74 42.71
C ARG A 5 -58.48 14.70 41.60
N ILE A 6 -58.67 15.13 40.35
CA ILE A 6 -58.44 14.33 39.14
C ILE A 6 -56.92 14.30 38.90
N ALA A 7 -56.32 13.13 39.04
CA ALA A 7 -54.92 12.90 38.67
C ALA A 7 -54.86 12.61 37.16
N LEU A 8 -54.24 13.50 36.40
CA LEU A 8 -53.90 13.28 34.98
C LEU A 8 -52.67 12.34 34.92
N PRO A 9 -52.70 11.24 34.17
CA PRO A 9 -51.53 10.39 34.03
C PRO A 9 -50.51 11.08 33.11
N LEU A 10 -49.29 11.30 33.63
CA LEU A 10 -48.14 11.67 32.81
C LEU A 10 -47.78 10.46 31.94
N VAL A 11 -48.12 10.50 30.66
CA VAL A 11 -47.61 9.57 29.66
C VAL A 11 -46.16 9.95 29.40
N ALA A 12 -45.24 9.23 30.02
CA ALA A 12 -43.82 9.28 29.66
C ALA A 12 -43.65 8.64 28.29
N LEU A 13 -43.52 9.47 27.24
CA LEU A 13 -43.03 9.00 25.94
C LEU A 13 -41.58 8.52 26.13
N ALA A 14 -41.40 7.20 26.23
CA ALA A 14 -40.10 6.59 26.07
C ALA A 14 -39.67 6.78 24.60
N LEU A 15 -38.82 7.79 24.37
CA LEU A 15 -38.05 7.91 23.13
C LEU A 15 -37.10 6.71 23.08
N CYS A 16 -37.53 5.62 22.46
CA CYS A 16 -36.60 4.59 22.02
C CYS A 16 -35.60 5.27 21.06
N PRO A 17 -34.28 5.22 21.33
CA PRO A 17 -33.31 5.63 20.33
C PRO A 17 -33.55 4.76 19.10
N SER A 18 -33.92 5.38 17.98
CA SER A 18 -33.89 4.69 16.70
C SER A 18 -32.46 4.17 16.52
N PRO A 19 -32.25 2.90 16.11
CA PRO A 19 -30.92 2.48 15.71
C PRO A 19 -30.50 3.45 14.60
N ALA A 20 -29.46 4.24 14.85
CA ALA A 20 -28.81 4.98 13.77
C ALA A 20 -28.24 3.90 12.85
N TRP A 21 -28.86 3.72 11.68
CA TRP A 21 -28.28 2.92 10.62
C TRP A 21 -26.96 3.61 10.26
N PRO A 22 -25.82 2.88 10.21
CA PRO A 22 -24.54 3.52 9.90
C PRO A 22 -24.65 4.26 8.56
N GLU A 23 -24.00 5.41 8.50
CA GLU A 23 -23.95 6.32 7.36
C GLU A 23 -23.42 5.63 6.08
N GLY A 24 -24.30 4.98 5.32
CA GLY A 24 -23.96 4.36 4.03
C GLY A 24 -22.87 3.27 4.11
N PHE A 25 -22.62 2.62 2.98
CA PHE A 25 -21.52 1.66 2.86
C PHE A 25 -20.16 2.37 3.01
N ARG A 26 -19.28 1.83 3.88
CA ARG A 26 -17.93 2.35 4.16
C ARG A 26 -16.92 1.22 4.28
N LEU A 27 -15.67 1.53 3.97
CA LEU A 27 -14.54 0.61 3.97
C LEU A 27 -13.51 0.98 5.04
N ARG A 28 -13.07 -0.05 5.76
CA ARG A 28 -11.85 -0.06 6.57
C ARG A 28 -10.67 -0.53 5.73
N LEU A 29 -9.47 -0.23 6.21
CA LEU A 29 -8.24 -0.72 5.60
C LEU A 29 -8.26 -2.26 5.55
N PRO A 30 -8.07 -2.89 4.38
CA PRO A 30 -8.20 -4.34 4.23
C PRO A 30 -6.93 -5.10 4.65
N LEU A 31 -5.99 -4.42 5.31
CA LEU A 31 -4.69 -4.94 5.71
C LEU A 31 -4.34 -4.36 7.09
N ALA A 32 -3.79 -5.17 7.99
CA ALA A 32 -3.46 -4.79 9.38
C ALA A 32 -2.16 -3.97 9.48
N CYS A 33 -1.98 -3.04 8.56
CA CYS A 33 -0.79 -2.21 8.41
C CYS A 33 -1.08 -0.74 8.71
N GLU A 34 -0.02 0.05 8.70
CA GLU A 34 -0.05 1.51 8.80
C GLU A 34 0.31 2.10 7.43
N PRO A 35 -0.66 2.70 6.71
CA PRO A 35 -0.41 3.33 5.41
C PRO A 35 0.68 4.40 5.49
N GLY A 36 1.62 4.37 4.54
CA GLY A 36 2.76 5.28 4.50
C GLY A 36 3.94 4.85 5.39
N VAL A 37 3.77 3.81 6.22
CA VAL A 37 4.82 3.32 7.13
C VAL A 37 5.14 1.85 6.87
N THR A 38 4.14 0.97 7.01
CA THR A 38 4.31 -0.48 6.84
C THR A 38 3.56 -1.05 5.64
N CYS A 39 2.72 -0.25 4.98
CA CYS A 39 2.13 -0.58 3.70
C CYS A 39 1.88 0.67 2.87
N PHE A 40 1.78 0.49 1.55
CA PHE A 40 1.71 1.59 0.59
C PHE A 40 0.77 1.22 -0.54
N VAL A 41 -0.03 2.17 -1.03
CA VAL A 41 -0.81 1.91 -2.25
C VAL A 41 0.17 1.87 -3.44
N GLN A 42 0.31 0.76 -4.14
CA GLN A 42 1.21 0.65 -5.30
C GLN A 42 0.51 1.09 -6.58
N TYR A 43 -0.70 0.57 -6.81
CA TYR A 43 -1.54 0.86 -7.96
C TYR A 43 -2.97 1.12 -7.52
N TYR A 44 -3.65 2.00 -8.25
CA TYR A 44 -5.07 2.32 -8.12
C TYR A 44 -5.85 1.69 -9.27
N VAL A 45 -7.18 1.71 -9.16
CA VAL A 45 -8.09 1.24 -10.21
C VAL A 45 -7.84 2.05 -11.49
N ASP A 46 -7.77 1.35 -12.62
CA ASP A 46 -7.78 1.96 -13.94
C ASP A 46 -9.19 2.42 -14.30
N ARG A 47 -9.31 3.71 -14.58
CA ARG A 47 -10.57 4.38 -14.93
C ARG A 47 -10.60 4.81 -16.38
N ASP A 48 -9.61 4.42 -17.19
CA ASP A 48 -9.69 4.62 -18.63
C ASP A 48 -10.61 3.54 -19.24
N PRO A 49 -11.65 3.92 -20.00
CA PRO A 49 -12.52 2.95 -20.67
C PRO A 49 -11.93 2.42 -22.00
N GLY A 50 -10.82 3.00 -22.47
CA GLY A 50 -10.11 2.62 -23.68
C GLY A 50 -8.75 1.98 -23.37
N PRO A 51 -7.80 1.97 -24.33
CA PRO A 51 -6.48 1.36 -24.17
C PRO A 51 -5.50 2.25 -23.39
N GLY A 52 -5.99 3.36 -22.81
CA GLY A 52 -5.19 4.24 -21.97
C GLY A 52 -5.03 3.67 -20.56
N ILE A 53 -4.36 4.43 -19.70
CA ILE A 53 -4.31 4.14 -18.28
C ILE A 53 -4.59 5.43 -17.51
N ARG A 54 -5.40 5.34 -16.47
CA ARG A 54 -5.73 6.53 -15.67
C ARG A 54 -6.22 6.18 -14.28
N ASP A 55 -5.53 6.63 -13.24
CA ASP A 55 -6.03 6.54 -11.87
C ASP A 55 -7.07 7.62 -11.53
N TYR A 56 -7.63 7.57 -10.32
CA TYR A 56 -8.67 8.50 -9.84
C TYR A 56 -8.25 9.98 -9.79
N THR A 57 -6.95 10.25 -9.83
CA THR A 57 -6.38 11.61 -9.88
C THR A 57 -5.98 12.03 -11.29
N CYS A 58 -6.30 11.21 -12.30
CA CYS A 58 -5.79 11.33 -13.67
C CYS A 58 -4.27 11.12 -13.80
N GLY A 59 -3.66 10.47 -12.81
CA GLY A 59 -2.26 10.07 -12.83
C GLY A 59 -2.04 8.72 -13.51
N SER A 60 -0.78 8.31 -13.53
CA SER A 60 -0.32 7.05 -14.10
C SER A 60 -0.04 5.96 -13.06
N ARG A 61 -0.52 6.06 -11.81
CA ARG A 61 -0.35 4.99 -10.80
C ARG A 61 -1.37 3.86 -11.01
N THR A 62 -1.38 3.29 -12.20
CA THR A 62 -2.19 2.14 -12.59
C THR A 62 -1.60 1.47 -13.85
N TYR A 63 -2.25 0.44 -14.38
CA TYR A 63 -1.93 -0.20 -15.65
C TYR A 63 -3.23 -0.67 -16.33
N GLU A 64 -3.16 -0.95 -17.64
CA GLU A 64 -4.34 -1.23 -18.46
C GLU A 64 -5.18 -2.36 -17.88
N GLY A 65 -6.44 -2.05 -17.58
CA GLY A 65 -7.41 -3.02 -17.07
C GLY A 65 -7.24 -3.39 -15.59
N HIS A 66 -6.41 -2.67 -14.82
CA HIS A 66 -6.28 -2.91 -13.38
C HIS A 66 -7.60 -2.60 -12.65
N ASP A 67 -8.26 -3.62 -12.10
CA ASP A 67 -9.61 -3.49 -11.54
C ASP A 67 -9.66 -3.28 -10.02
N GLY A 68 -8.51 -3.09 -9.37
CA GLY A 68 -8.41 -3.01 -7.91
C GLY A 68 -7.43 -1.95 -7.39
N THR A 69 -7.23 -1.97 -6.08
CA THR A 69 -6.18 -1.22 -5.39
C THR A 69 -5.17 -2.20 -4.80
N ASP A 70 -3.89 -1.98 -5.09
CA ASP A 70 -2.82 -2.83 -4.58
C ASP A 70 -2.20 -2.21 -3.32
N PHE A 71 -2.40 -2.86 -2.17
CA PHE A 71 -1.75 -2.51 -0.92
C PHE A 71 -0.45 -3.31 -0.79
N ARG A 72 0.66 -2.66 -1.12
CA ARG A 72 2.00 -3.24 -1.12
C ARG A 72 2.59 -3.28 0.29
N LEU A 73 3.24 -4.39 0.60
CA LEU A 73 4.15 -4.54 1.73
C LEU A 73 5.60 -4.35 1.24
N PRO A 74 6.45 -3.61 1.97
CA PRO A 74 7.83 -3.35 1.56
C PRO A 74 8.70 -4.61 1.42
N THR A 75 8.47 -5.62 2.27
CA THR A 75 9.31 -6.82 2.36
C THR A 75 8.50 -8.12 2.52
N ARG A 76 9.17 -9.25 2.23
CA ARG A 76 8.68 -10.62 2.45
C ARG A 76 8.49 -10.97 3.94
N VAL A 77 9.26 -10.33 4.81
CA VAL A 77 9.13 -10.52 6.25
C VAL A 77 7.84 -9.89 6.74
N GLN A 78 7.52 -8.67 6.27
CA GLN A 78 6.26 -7.99 6.60
C GLN A 78 5.03 -8.72 6.04
N GLU A 79 5.15 -9.30 4.84
CA GLU A 79 4.15 -10.18 4.21
C GLU A 79 3.70 -11.30 5.14
N SER A 80 4.65 -11.92 5.87
CA SER A 80 4.37 -13.03 6.79
C SER A 80 4.11 -12.58 8.23
N GLY A 81 4.27 -11.28 8.52
CA GLY A 81 4.13 -10.69 9.87
C GLY A 81 2.75 -10.06 10.12
N PRO A 82 2.59 -9.32 11.24
CA PRO A 82 1.32 -8.67 11.58
C PRO A 82 0.80 -7.72 10.48
N ALA A 83 1.69 -6.97 9.83
CA ALA A 83 1.33 -6.04 8.76
C ALA A 83 0.70 -6.74 7.54
N GLY A 84 1.02 -8.01 7.30
CA GLY A 84 0.43 -8.79 6.21
C GLY A 84 -0.91 -9.45 6.54
N THR A 85 -1.46 -9.28 7.75
CA THR A 85 -2.77 -9.86 8.07
C THR A 85 -3.87 -9.16 7.26
N VAL A 86 -4.56 -9.91 6.41
CA VAL A 86 -5.67 -9.41 5.58
C VAL A 86 -6.92 -9.32 6.44
N LEU A 87 -7.60 -8.17 6.38
CA LEU A 87 -8.77 -7.84 7.18
C LEU A 87 -10.00 -7.65 6.28
N ALA A 88 -11.18 -8.03 6.77
CA ALA A 88 -12.43 -7.70 6.10
C ALA A 88 -12.64 -6.18 6.08
N ALA A 89 -12.67 -5.57 4.90
CA ALA A 89 -12.84 -4.12 4.74
C ALA A 89 -14.21 -3.65 5.25
N ALA A 90 -15.23 -4.51 5.16
CA ALA A 90 -16.58 -4.25 5.66
C ALA A 90 -17.21 -5.55 6.16
N ALA A 91 -18.24 -5.43 6.99
CA ALA A 91 -19.01 -6.58 7.46
C ALA A 91 -19.79 -7.22 6.30
N GLY A 92 -19.95 -8.54 6.29
CA GLY A 92 -20.60 -9.23 5.18
C GLY A 92 -20.61 -10.74 5.33
N ARG A 93 -20.87 -11.43 4.21
CA ARG A 93 -20.85 -12.89 4.11
C ARG A 93 -19.83 -13.35 3.09
N VAL A 94 -19.01 -14.33 3.44
CA VAL A 94 -18.06 -14.95 2.51
C VAL A 94 -18.82 -15.72 1.44
N LEU A 95 -18.64 -15.35 0.17
CA LEU A 95 -19.33 -15.96 -0.96
C LEU A 95 -18.49 -17.07 -1.58
N ARG A 96 -17.19 -16.84 -1.75
CA ARG A 96 -16.27 -17.71 -2.50
C ARG A 96 -14.88 -17.64 -1.89
N THR A 97 -14.12 -18.72 -1.99
CA THR A 97 -12.73 -18.80 -1.53
C THR A 97 -11.89 -19.68 -2.45
N ARG A 98 -10.57 -19.46 -2.47
CA ARG A 98 -9.54 -20.36 -2.99
C ARG A 98 -8.32 -20.28 -2.07
N ASN A 99 -7.68 -21.41 -1.76
CA ASN A 99 -6.66 -21.46 -0.70
C ASN A 99 -5.49 -22.44 -0.96
N ASP A 100 -5.41 -23.02 -2.14
CA ASP A 100 -4.46 -24.08 -2.49
C ASP A 100 -3.47 -23.69 -3.60
N ALA A 101 -3.58 -22.49 -4.17
CA ALA A 101 -2.66 -21.99 -5.18
C ALA A 101 -1.23 -21.82 -4.61
N PRO A 102 -0.18 -22.14 -5.38
CA PRO A 102 1.21 -21.92 -4.96
C PRO A 102 1.52 -20.44 -4.70
N ASP A 103 2.37 -20.17 -3.70
CA ASP A 103 2.91 -18.84 -3.44
C ASP A 103 4.25 -18.68 -4.18
N VAL A 104 4.19 -18.27 -5.45
CA VAL A 104 5.36 -18.14 -6.32
C VAL A 104 5.19 -16.96 -7.26
N SER A 105 6.27 -16.21 -7.47
CA SER A 105 6.22 -15.00 -8.29
C SER A 105 5.94 -15.36 -9.74
N VAL A 106 5.10 -14.58 -10.42
CA VAL A 106 4.99 -14.68 -11.88
C VAL A 106 6.25 -14.21 -12.60
N ARG A 107 7.17 -13.51 -11.91
CA ARG A 107 8.51 -13.25 -12.45
C ARG A 107 9.35 -14.51 -12.63
N GLU A 108 9.07 -15.53 -11.83
CA GLU A 108 9.77 -16.82 -11.88
C GLU A 108 9.04 -17.82 -12.77
N THR A 109 7.70 -17.78 -12.77
CA THR A 109 6.88 -18.81 -13.40
C THR A 109 6.24 -18.40 -14.73
N GLY A 110 6.13 -17.09 -15.00
CA GLY A 110 5.38 -16.55 -16.14
C GLY A 110 3.89 -16.33 -15.84
N VAL A 111 3.34 -15.21 -16.31
CA VAL A 111 1.93 -14.83 -16.10
C VAL A 111 0.95 -15.81 -16.76
N GLU A 112 1.37 -16.51 -17.81
CA GLU A 112 0.55 -17.50 -18.52
C GLU A 112 0.22 -18.72 -17.66
N LYS A 113 1.01 -19.00 -16.61
CA LYS A 113 0.78 -20.12 -15.68
C LYS A 113 -0.40 -19.90 -14.75
N VAL A 114 -0.86 -18.65 -14.62
CA VAL A 114 -1.96 -18.27 -13.73
C VAL A 114 -3.20 -17.80 -14.50
N ALA A 115 -3.27 -18.06 -15.80
CA ALA A 115 -4.43 -17.72 -16.63
C ALA A 115 -5.72 -18.38 -16.11
N GLY A 116 -6.78 -17.59 -15.95
CA GLY A 116 -8.06 -17.98 -15.36
C GLY A 116 -8.06 -18.12 -13.84
N VAL A 117 -6.92 -17.90 -13.19
CA VAL A 117 -6.71 -18.05 -11.75
C VAL A 117 -5.85 -16.90 -11.18
N GLU A 118 -5.88 -15.75 -11.84
CA GLU A 118 -5.02 -14.58 -11.62
C GLU A 118 -5.10 -14.07 -10.19
N CYS A 119 -6.27 -14.13 -9.55
CA CYS A 119 -6.45 -13.73 -8.15
C CYS A 119 -5.63 -14.57 -7.14
N GLY A 120 -5.10 -15.73 -7.51
CA GLY A 120 -4.45 -16.65 -6.57
C GLY A 120 -5.37 -17.09 -5.41
N ASN A 121 -4.79 -17.38 -4.26
CA ASN A 121 -5.57 -17.58 -3.04
C ASN A 121 -6.27 -16.28 -2.67
N GLY A 122 -7.51 -16.41 -2.21
CA GLY A 122 -8.34 -15.24 -2.01
C GLY A 122 -9.77 -15.59 -1.69
N LEU A 123 -10.56 -14.54 -1.51
CA LEU A 123 -11.96 -14.66 -1.15
C LEU A 123 -12.78 -13.48 -1.67
N VAL A 124 -14.08 -13.70 -1.77
CA VAL A 124 -15.08 -12.67 -2.05
C VAL A 124 -16.03 -12.57 -0.86
N VAL A 125 -16.27 -11.35 -0.37
CA VAL A 125 -17.24 -11.05 0.68
C VAL A 125 -18.36 -10.20 0.06
N GLY A 126 -19.59 -10.67 0.19
CA GLY A 126 -20.79 -9.93 -0.18
C GLY A 126 -21.29 -9.06 0.96
N HIS A 127 -21.74 -7.85 0.64
CA HIS A 127 -22.17 -6.83 1.58
C HIS A 127 -23.61 -6.37 1.27
N ALA A 128 -24.11 -5.43 2.08
CA ALA A 128 -25.35 -4.72 1.78
C ALA A 128 -25.26 -3.93 0.46
N ASP A 129 -26.41 -3.51 -0.08
CA ASP A 129 -26.53 -2.64 -1.26
C ASP A 129 -25.85 -3.14 -2.56
N GLY A 130 -25.66 -4.46 -2.65
CA GLY A 130 -25.10 -5.14 -3.82
C GLY A 130 -23.58 -5.01 -3.96
N TYR A 131 -22.88 -4.57 -2.92
CA TYR A 131 -21.41 -4.51 -2.90
C TYR A 131 -20.77 -5.88 -2.69
N GLU A 132 -19.66 -6.12 -3.37
CA GLU A 132 -18.76 -7.26 -3.14
C GLU A 132 -17.32 -6.76 -3.02
N SER A 133 -16.59 -7.20 -2.00
CA SER A 133 -15.14 -7.01 -1.93
C SER A 133 -14.42 -8.31 -2.25
N GLN A 134 -13.36 -8.24 -3.06
CA GLN A 134 -12.48 -9.35 -3.40
C GLN A 134 -11.07 -9.07 -2.89
N TYR A 135 -10.45 -10.09 -2.31
CA TYR A 135 -9.11 -10.06 -1.73
C TYR A 135 -8.29 -11.14 -2.43
N CYS A 136 -7.21 -10.74 -3.09
CA CYS A 136 -6.39 -11.62 -3.92
C CYS A 136 -4.93 -11.68 -3.45
N HIS A 137 -4.20 -12.66 -3.96
CA HIS A 137 -2.80 -12.93 -3.69
C HIS A 137 -2.50 -13.30 -2.24
N LEU A 138 -3.42 -13.99 -1.55
CA LEU A 138 -3.18 -14.44 -0.18
C LEU A 138 -2.16 -15.60 -0.15
N ALA A 139 -1.53 -15.82 1.01
CA ALA A 139 -0.65 -16.94 1.22
C ALA A 139 -1.42 -18.26 1.22
N ARG A 140 -0.82 -19.31 0.66
CA ARG A 140 -1.38 -20.65 0.55
C ARG A 140 -1.74 -21.19 1.93
N GLY A 141 -2.96 -21.69 2.07
CA GLY A 141 -3.45 -22.25 3.32
C GLY A 141 -3.76 -21.22 4.41
N SER A 142 -3.61 -19.91 4.16
CA SER A 142 -3.73 -18.88 5.20
C SER A 142 -5.17 -18.49 5.54
N LEU A 143 -6.16 -18.79 4.68
CA LEU A 143 -7.55 -18.40 4.94
C LEU A 143 -8.10 -18.97 6.25
N ARG A 144 -8.73 -18.10 7.03
CA ARG A 144 -9.32 -18.38 8.35
C ARG A 144 -10.85 -18.56 8.30
N VAL A 145 -11.44 -18.39 7.13
CA VAL A 145 -12.88 -18.39 6.88
C VAL A 145 -13.23 -19.30 5.71
N ARG A 146 -14.51 -19.65 5.57
CA ARG A 146 -15.05 -20.52 4.53
C ARG A 146 -16.30 -19.90 3.89
N PRO A 147 -16.68 -20.33 2.67
CA PRO A 147 -17.93 -19.89 2.06
C PRO A 147 -19.12 -20.10 2.99
N GLY A 148 -19.96 -19.08 3.11
CA GLY A 148 -21.11 -19.06 4.03
C GLY A 148 -20.85 -18.35 5.36
N ASP A 149 -19.60 -18.15 5.77
CA ASP A 149 -19.30 -17.48 7.06
C ASP A 149 -19.73 -16.01 7.04
N GLY A 150 -20.26 -15.53 8.18
CA GLY A 150 -20.43 -14.11 8.43
C GLY A 150 -19.13 -13.51 8.97
N VAL A 151 -18.77 -12.31 8.51
CA VAL A 151 -17.57 -11.60 8.95
C VAL A 151 -17.89 -10.18 9.41
N ALA A 152 -17.23 -9.72 10.47
CA ALA A 152 -17.28 -8.34 10.92
C ALA A 152 -16.22 -7.48 10.20
N ALA A 153 -16.46 -6.17 10.07
CA ALA A 153 -15.44 -5.25 9.56
C ALA A 153 -14.20 -5.24 10.48
N GLY A 154 -13.02 -5.41 9.89
CA GLY A 154 -11.75 -5.57 10.63
C GLY A 154 -11.45 -7.00 11.10
N GLN A 155 -12.31 -7.98 10.80
CA GLN A 155 -12.03 -9.38 11.15
C GLN A 155 -10.86 -9.93 10.31
N PRO A 156 -9.88 -10.62 10.92
CA PRO A 156 -8.83 -11.31 10.18
C PRO A 156 -9.38 -12.40 9.24
N LEU A 157 -9.00 -12.34 7.97
CA LEU A 157 -9.44 -13.26 6.91
C LEU A 157 -8.35 -14.25 6.49
N GLY A 158 -7.08 -13.84 6.56
CA GLY A 158 -5.93 -14.63 6.13
C GLY A 158 -4.65 -13.81 6.18
N GLN A 159 -3.66 -14.21 5.38
CA GLN A 159 -2.37 -13.55 5.28
C GLN A 159 -2.10 -13.16 3.83
N ALA A 160 -1.53 -11.97 3.60
CA ALA A 160 -1.01 -11.57 2.30
C ALA A 160 0.08 -12.55 1.85
N GLY A 161 0.23 -12.70 0.53
CA GLY A 161 1.11 -13.68 -0.06
C GLY A 161 1.48 -13.31 -1.50
N LEU A 162 1.88 -14.35 -2.24
CA LEU A 162 2.41 -14.20 -3.60
C LEU A 162 1.78 -15.20 -4.57
N SER A 163 0.55 -15.62 -4.30
CA SER A 163 -0.16 -16.52 -5.20
C SER A 163 -0.83 -15.78 -6.36
N GLY A 164 -1.03 -16.46 -7.48
CA GLY A 164 -1.69 -15.86 -8.65
C GLY A 164 -0.76 -14.89 -9.42
N ALA A 165 -1.35 -13.88 -10.05
CA ALA A 165 -0.67 -12.89 -10.89
C ALA A 165 0.05 -11.82 -10.05
N SER A 166 0.97 -12.23 -9.18
CA SER A 166 1.67 -11.36 -8.24
C SER A 166 3.18 -11.40 -8.44
N GLU A 167 3.80 -10.21 -8.50
CA GLU A 167 5.24 -10.06 -8.66
C GLU A 167 5.97 -9.68 -7.37
N PHE A 168 5.24 -9.23 -6.35
CA PHE A 168 5.76 -8.71 -5.10
C PHE A 168 4.72 -8.86 -3.98
N PRO A 169 5.11 -8.80 -2.69
CA PRO A 169 4.18 -8.90 -1.58
C PRO A 169 3.13 -7.79 -1.56
N HIS A 170 1.86 -8.15 -1.79
CA HIS A 170 0.77 -7.20 -1.71
C HIS A 170 -0.58 -7.89 -1.53
N LEU A 171 -1.57 -7.10 -1.10
CA LEU A 171 -2.98 -7.43 -1.23
C LEU A 171 -3.55 -6.66 -2.41
N HIS A 172 -4.09 -7.38 -3.39
CA HIS A 172 -4.95 -6.78 -4.43
C HIS A 172 -6.39 -6.79 -3.93
N PHE A 173 -6.98 -5.60 -3.82
CA PHE A 173 -8.33 -5.38 -3.32
C PHE A 173 -9.24 -4.82 -4.41
N THR A 174 -10.23 -5.60 -4.84
CA THR A 174 -11.25 -5.14 -5.79
C THR A 174 -12.55 -4.87 -5.05
N LEU A 175 -13.20 -3.75 -5.34
CA LEU A 175 -14.58 -3.50 -4.96
C LEU A 175 -15.48 -3.57 -6.19
N ARG A 176 -16.62 -4.25 -6.07
CA ARG A 176 -17.66 -4.28 -7.11
C ARG A 176 -19.01 -3.90 -6.51
N ARG A 177 -19.89 -3.35 -7.34
CA ARG A 177 -21.31 -3.17 -7.04
C ARG A 177 -22.11 -3.64 -8.23
N GLU A 178 -23.02 -4.59 -8.02
CA GLU A 178 -23.86 -5.16 -9.09
C GLU A 178 -23.02 -5.67 -10.29
N GLY A 179 -21.87 -6.30 -10.00
CA GLY A 179 -20.96 -6.86 -11.01
C GLY A 179 -20.04 -5.85 -11.71
N ARG A 180 -20.14 -4.54 -11.42
CA ARG A 180 -19.25 -3.52 -11.98
C ARG A 180 -18.17 -3.13 -10.98
N THR A 181 -16.94 -2.94 -11.45
CA THR A 181 -15.84 -2.42 -10.63
C THR A 181 -16.17 -1.01 -10.13
N VAL A 182 -15.91 -0.79 -8.85
CA VAL A 182 -16.06 0.50 -8.17
C VAL A 182 -14.69 0.89 -7.61
N ASP A 183 -14.26 2.10 -7.92
CA ASP A 183 -13.06 2.67 -7.34
C ASP A 183 -13.36 3.20 -5.93
N PRO A 184 -12.74 2.66 -4.87
CA PRO A 184 -13.04 3.08 -3.49
C PRO A 184 -12.61 4.52 -3.19
N PHE A 185 -11.72 5.10 -3.99
CA PHE A 185 -11.29 6.51 -3.87
C PHE A 185 -12.25 7.46 -4.57
N ALA A 186 -12.99 7.01 -5.59
CA ALA A 186 -13.92 7.83 -6.34
C ALA A 186 -15.07 6.96 -6.91
N PRO A 187 -16.03 6.55 -6.07
CA PRO A 187 -17.03 5.55 -6.42
C PRO A 187 -18.07 6.02 -7.44
N GLU A 188 -18.29 7.33 -7.54
CA GLU A 188 -19.16 7.90 -8.56
C GLU A 188 -18.48 7.79 -9.93
N PRO A 189 -19.25 7.46 -10.99
CA PRO A 189 -18.80 7.62 -12.36
C PRO A 189 -18.71 9.13 -12.65
N GLY A 190 -17.64 9.76 -12.18
CA GLY A 190 -17.29 11.13 -12.55
C GLY A 190 -17.26 11.24 -14.08
N PRO A 191 -17.50 12.44 -14.64
CA PRO A 191 -17.46 12.64 -16.08
C PRO A 191 -16.19 12.02 -16.64
N SER A 192 -16.30 11.36 -17.80
CA SER A 192 -15.24 10.61 -18.49
C SER A 192 -13.94 11.39 -18.79
N GLY A 193 -13.87 12.67 -18.40
CA GLY A 193 -12.74 13.56 -18.56
C GLY A 193 -12.12 14.00 -17.24
N CYS A 194 -10.83 14.32 -17.30
CA CYS A 194 -10.01 14.87 -16.21
C CYS A 194 -10.36 16.33 -15.84
N ALA A 195 -11.61 16.72 -15.98
CA ALA A 195 -12.05 18.08 -15.69
C ALA A 195 -12.09 18.28 -14.16
N ALA A 196 -11.00 18.85 -13.65
CA ALA A 196 -10.79 19.29 -12.26
C ALA A 196 -10.67 18.18 -11.20
N ALA A 197 -9.76 17.22 -11.40
CA ALA A 197 -9.26 16.37 -10.31
C ALA A 197 -8.19 17.12 -9.50
N ALA A 198 -8.61 18.11 -8.71
CA ALA A 198 -7.77 18.76 -7.71
C ALA A 198 -8.61 19.04 -6.45
N GLY A 199 -9.02 17.97 -5.78
CA GLY A 199 -9.68 18.05 -4.48
C GLY A 199 -9.62 16.70 -3.77
N PRO A 200 -9.68 16.68 -2.43
CA PRO A 200 -9.77 15.43 -1.67
C PRO A 200 -10.96 14.62 -2.20
N ALA A 201 -10.86 13.31 -2.15
CA ALA A 201 -11.92 12.38 -2.52
C ALA A 201 -13.18 12.62 -1.65
N ARG A 202 -13.99 13.62 -2.01
CA ARG A 202 -15.18 14.04 -1.26
C ARG A 202 -16.16 12.88 -1.12
N ASP A 203 -16.15 11.98 -2.10
CA ASP A 203 -17.03 10.82 -2.20
C ASP A 203 -16.33 9.47 -1.92
N SER A 204 -15.12 9.48 -1.34
CA SER A 204 -14.39 8.24 -0.99
C SER A 204 -15.21 7.30 -0.09
N LEU A 205 -15.17 6.01 -0.39
CA LEU A 205 -15.80 4.96 0.42
C LEU A 205 -14.98 4.61 1.67
N TRP A 206 -13.70 4.98 1.73
CA TRP A 206 -12.88 4.81 2.93
C TRP A 206 -13.43 5.62 4.13
N GLU A 207 -13.36 5.03 5.32
CA GLU A 207 -13.63 5.70 6.60
C GLU A 207 -12.83 7.01 6.71
N ALA A 208 -13.39 8.02 7.38
CA ALA A 208 -12.89 9.39 7.33
C ALA A 208 -11.43 9.52 7.83
N ASP A 209 -11.06 8.80 8.89
CA ASP A 209 -9.70 8.77 9.45
C ASP A 209 -8.67 8.08 8.53
N LEU A 210 -9.14 7.29 7.56
CA LEU A 210 -8.30 6.58 6.61
C LEU A 210 -8.04 7.41 5.35
N ARG A 211 -8.92 8.36 5.01
CA ARG A 211 -8.81 9.17 3.78
C ARG A 211 -7.49 9.94 3.71
N ASP A 212 -7.09 10.57 4.81
CA ASP A 212 -5.83 11.33 4.88
C ASP A 212 -4.61 10.39 4.83
N ARG A 213 -4.71 9.22 5.45
CA ARG A 213 -3.64 8.20 5.47
C ARG A 213 -3.46 7.50 4.12
N LEU A 214 -4.50 7.47 3.29
CA LEU A 214 -4.47 6.94 1.92
C LEU A 214 -4.41 8.04 0.86
N ALA A 215 -4.09 9.28 1.26
CA ALA A 215 -3.97 10.39 0.33
C ALA A 215 -3.01 10.05 -0.82
N TYR A 216 -3.30 10.58 -2.01
CA TYR A 216 -2.44 10.37 -3.16
C TYR A 216 -1.08 11.04 -2.94
N HIS A 217 0.00 10.27 -3.09
CA HIS A 217 1.36 10.79 -3.04
C HIS A 217 2.03 10.68 -4.41
N ALA A 218 2.61 11.78 -4.86
CA ALA A 218 3.43 11.87 -6.06
C ALA A 218 4.83 11.28 -5.81
N GLY A 219 4.89 9.96 -5.74
CA GLY A 219 6.09 9.21 -5.35
C GLY A 219 6.13 8.90 -3.86
N THR A 220 6.72 7.75 -3.50
CA THR A 220 6.85 7.34 -2.10
C THR A 220 8.12 6.53 -1.88
N VAL A 221 8.84 6.79 -0.79
CA VAL A 221 9.92 5.89 -0.34
C VAL A 221 9.30 4.66 0.29
N LEU A 222 9.61 3.50 -0.27
CA LEU A 222 9.10 2.21 0.19
C LEU A 222 10.00 1.63 1.30
N ASN A 223 11.31 1.69 1.10
CA ASN A 223 12.30 1.37 2.13
C ASN A 223 13.65 2.04 1.80
N ALA A 224 14.41 2.32 2.85
CA ALA A 224 15.73 2.92 2.77
C ALA A 224 16.62 2.31 3.85
N GLY A 225 17.91 2.21 3.58
CA GLY A 225 18.82 1.61 4.55
C GLY A 225 20.28 1.65 4.13
N PHE A 226 21.10 1.01 4.96
CA PHE A 226 22.53 0.87 4.75
C PHE A 226 22.91 -0.60 4.60
N SER A 227 23.82 -0.88 3.68
CA SER A 227 24.38 -2.21 3.42
C SER A 227 25.90 -2.17 3.48
N GLY A 228 26.49 -3.30 3.89
CA GLY A 228 27.92 -3.54 3.86
C GLY A 228 28.49 -3.92 2.48
N GLY A 229 27.64 -4.05 1.45
CA GLY A 229 28.03 -4.58 0.13
C GLY A 229 27.07 -4.19 -0.99
N PRO A 230 27.11 -4.91 -2.14
CA PRO A 230 26.20 -4.68 -3.25
C PRO A 230 24.73 -4.83 -2.85
N VAL A 231 23.86 -4.00 -3.42
CA VAL A 231 22.41 -4.00 -3.14
C VAL A 231 21.65 -4.33 -4.41
N THR A 232 20.68 -5.26 -4.30
CA THR A 232 19.73 -5.59 -5.39
C THR A 232 18.30 -5.42 -4.91
N MET A 233 17.35 -5.29 -5.84
CA MET A 233 15.93 -5.19 -5.51
C MET A 233 15.44 -6.41 -4.70
N GLU A 234 15.89 -7.60 -5.10
CA GLU A 234 15.59 -8.86 -4.44
C GLU A 234 16.13 -8.90 -3.00
N ALA A 235 17.39 -8.48 -2.80
CA ALA A 235 18.00 -8.48 -1.48
C ALA A 235 17.31 -7.49 -0.52
N VAL A 236 16.84 -6.35 -1.03
CA VAL A 236 16.07 -5.38 -0.24
C VAL A 236 14.67 -5.93 0.11
N GLU A 237 13.99 -6.55 -0.85
CA GLU A 237 12.66 -7.14 -0.62
C GLU A 237 12.69 -8.34 0.34
N ALA A 238 13.76 -9.12 0.32
CA ALA A 238 13.96 -10.26 1.20
C ALA A 238 14.62 -9.90 2.55
N GLU A 239 14.96 -8.63 2.79
CA GLU A 239 15.74 -8.17 3.96
C GLU A 239 17.11 -8.85 4.11
N THR A 240 17.73 -9.24 2.99
CA THR A 240 19.04 -9.91 2.94
C THR A 240 20.18 -9.01 2.46
N ALA A 241 19.91 -7.73 2.18
CA ALA A 241 20.93 -6.75 1.77
C ALA A 241 22.06 -6.54 2.81
N GLY A 242 21.92 -7.09 4.03
CA GLY A 242 22.90 -6.99 5.11
C GLY A 242 22.96 -5.59 5.72
N SER A 243 23.64 -5.46 6.86
CA SER A 243 23.87 -4.18 7.53
C SER A 243 25.26 -3.62 7.26
N ALA A 244 25.40 -2.31 7.36
CA ALA A 244 26.70 -1.66 7.34
C ALA A 244 27.35 -1.73 8.75
N GLY A 245 28.34 -2.60 8.90
CA GLY A 245 29.18 -2.67 10.10
C GLY A 245 30.52 -1.93 9.94
N PRO A 246 31.27 -1.70 11.03
CA PRO A 246 32.58 -1.05 10.98
C PRO A 246 33.60 -1.82 10.14
N ASP A 247 33.39 -3.15 10.02
CA ASP A 247 34.25 -4.03 9.26
C ASP A 247 33.76 -4.39 7.85
N ALA A 248 32.64 -3.80 7.43
CA ALA A 248 32.06 -4.06 6.12
C ALA A 248 33.01 -3.63 4.98
N PRO A 249 33.06 -4.38 3.87
CA PRO A 249 33.93 -4.05 2.72
C PRO A 249 33.49 -2.77 1.99
N ALA A 250 32.24 -2.33 2.18
CA ALA A 250 31.73 -1.05 1.71
C ALA A 250 30.71 -0.47 2.69
N LEU A 251 30.45 0.82 2.56
CA LEU A 251 29.29 1.50 3.14
C LEU A 251 28.42 1.97 1.98
N VAL A 252 27.25 1.37 1.83
CA VAL A 252 26.29 1.66 0.77
C VAL A 252 24.98 2.13 1.40
N ALA A 253 24.51 3.31 1.02
CA ALA A 253 23.15 3.76 1.28
C ALA A 253 22.27 3.40 0.08
N TYR A 254 21.06 2.92 0.32
CA TYR A 254 20.11 2.59 -0.73
C TYR A 254 18.71 3.12 -0.40
N VAL A 255 17.93 3.39 -1.44
CA VAL A 255 16.52 3.78 -1.36
C VAL A 255 15.74 3.09 -2.47
N ARG A 256 14.67 2.40 -2.09
CA ARG A 256 13.64 1.91 -3.00
C ARG A 256 12.46 2.87 -2.95
N ALA A 257 12.07 3.40 -4.10
CA ALA A 257 10.91 4.28 -4.24
C ALA A 257 9.88 3.69 -5.21
N ILE A 258 8.63 4.09 -5.08
CA ILE A 258 7.51 3.68 -5.94
C ILE A 258 6.73 4.89 -6.47
N GLY A 259 6.03 4.71 -7.58
CA GLY A 259 5.10 5.72 -8.12
C GLY A 259 5.79 7.00 -8.61
N LEU A 260 6.95 6.87 -9.27
CA LEU A 260 7.66 8.02 -9.86
C LEU A 260 7.15 8.30 -11.27
N ASP A 261 7.13 9.56 -11.68
CA ASP A 261 6.59 10.01 -12.96
C ASP A 261 7.70 10.29 -13.99
N ALA A 262 7.30 10.41 -15.26
CA ALA A 262 8.23 10.86 -16.30
C ALA A 262 8.76 12.27 -15.96
N GLY A 263 10.06 12.48 -16.20
CA GLY A 263 10.76 13.73 -15.88
C GLY A 263 11.31 13.81 -14.46
N ASP A 264 10.95 12.89 -13.56
CA ASP A 264 11.53 12.85 -12.21
C ASP A 264 13.03 12.55 -12.26
N VAL A 265 13.80 13.29 -11.47
CA VAL A 265 15.25 13.11 -11.28
C VAL A 265 15.49 12.65 -9.85
N GLN A 266 16.08 11.48 -9.69
CA GLN A 266 16.40 10.92 -8.38
C GLN A 266 17.84 11.26 -8.00
N SER A 267 18.08 11.65 -6.75
CA SER A 267 19.42 11.88 -6.22
C SER A 267 19.57 11.29 -4.83
N LEU A 268 20.78 10.81 -4.53
CA LEU A 268 21.12 10.25 -3.22
C LEU A 268 22.52 10.72 -2.83
N VAL A 269 22.63 11.37 -1.68
CA VAL A 269 23.88 11.85 -1.11
C VAL A 269 24.14 11.13 0.20
N LEU A 270 25.30 10.52 0.34
CA LEU A 270 25.81 9.94 1.57
C LEU A 270 26.87 10.85 2.17
N GLU A 271 26.62 11.35 3.37
CA GLU A 271 27.48 12.24 4.15
C GLU A 271 28.14 11.47 5.29
N GLY A 272 29.40 11.80 5.58
CA GLY A 272 30.15 11.27 6.70
C GLY A 272 29.84 12.00 8.03
N PRO A 273 30.46 11.56 9.14
CA PRO A 273 30.27 12.18 10.45
C PRO A 273 30.69 13.66 10.54
N ASP A 274 31.55 14.10 9.64
CA ASP A 274 31.99 15.50 9.49
C ASP A 274 31.03 16.34 8.62
N GLY A 275 29.92 15.76 8.16
CA GLY A 275 28.94 16.39 7.28
C GLY A 275 29.40 16.52 5.82
N ARG A 276 30.54 15.96 5.44
CA ARG A 276 31.03 16.04 4.05
C ARG A 276 30.50 14.86 3.21
N PRO A 277 30.18 15.07 1.92
CA PRO A 277 29.80 13.98 1.03
C PRO A 277 30.91 12.93 0.91
N VAL A 278 30.56 11.67 1.21
CA VAL A 278 31.40 10.48 1.04
C VAL A 278 31.13 9.83 -0.32
N ALA A 279 29.88 9.87 -0.78
CA ALA A 279 29.47 9.42 -2.10
C ALA A 279 28.15 10.11 -2.50
N GLN A 280 27.93 10.34 -3.80
CA GLN A 280 26.68 10.92 -4.30
C GLN A 280 26.34 10.40 -5.70
N THR A 281 25.05 10.33 -6.02
CA THR A 281 24.54 10.04 -7.37
C THR A 281 23.36 10.94 -7.71
N ALA A 282 23.19 11.20 -9.00
CA ALA A 282 21.99 11.80 -9.59
C ALA A 282 21.67 11.03 -10.86
N GLU A 283 20.52 10.36 -10.86
CA GLU A 283 20.04 9.58 -11.99
C GLU A 283 19.52 10.52 -13.10
N PRO A 284 19.63 10.13 -14.39
CA PRO A 284 18.97 10.86 -15.46
C PRO A 284 17.46 10.97 -15.22
N ALA A 285 16.85 12.03 -15.77
CA ALA A 285 15.40 12.19 -15.73
C ALA A 285 14.69 10.96 -16.31
N LEU A 286 13.67 10.48 -15.62
CA LEU A 286 12.93 9.29 -16.05
C LEU A 286 12.23 9.54 -17.40
N ALA A 287 12.55 8.72 -18.41
CA ALA A 287 11.90 8.82 -19.72
C ALA A 287 10.41 8.41 -19.71
N ARG A 288 10.00 7.65 -18.69
CA ARG A 288 8.63 7.16 -18.49
C ARG A 288 8.38 6.93 -17.00
N PRO A 289 7.11 6.88 -16.55
CA PRO A 289 6.79 6.54 -15.16
C PRO A 289 7.43 5.21 -14.73
N ARG A 290 7.78 5.12 -13.45
CA ARG A 290 8.37 3.93 -12.84
C ARG A 290 7.54 3.50 -11.64
N ALA A 291 6.96 2.31 -11.74
CA ALA A 291 6.24 1.67 -10.64
C ALA A 291 7.13 1.43 -9.42
N GLN A 292 8.40 1.08 -9.65
CA GLN A 292 9.43 0.96 -8.64
C GLN A 292 10.80 1.35 -9.19
N SER A 293 11.65 1.89 -8.32
CA SER A 293 13.05 2.22 -8.58
C SER A 293 13.90 1.87 -7.36
N LEU A 294 15.16 1.53 -7.59
CA LEU A 294 16.17 1.34 -6.55
C LEU A 294 17.38 2.20 -6.93
N VAL A 295 17.72 3.15 -6.06
CA VAL A 295 18.92 3.98 -6.18
C VAL A 295 19.82 3.67 -5.00
N PHE A 296 21.12 3.55 -5.24
CA PHE A 296 22.10 3.34 -4.19
C PHE A 296 23.38 4.10 -4.49
N VAL A 297 24.11 4.43 -3.43
CA VAL A 297 25.40 5.08 -3.51
C VAL A 297 26.28 4.60 -2.37
N GLY A 298 27.58 4.49 -2.58
CA GLY A 298 28.45 4.04 -1.53
C GLY A 298 29.93 4.18 -1.84
N ARG A 299 30.73 3.85 -0.84
CA ARG A 299 32.18 3.89 -0.92
C ARG A 299 32.75 2.57 -0.41
N ARG A 300 33.79 2.07 -1.08
CA ARG A 300 34.59 0.94 -0.58
C ARG A 300 35.31 1.34 0.70
N ARG A 301 35.54 0.37 1.59
CA ARG A 301 36.25 0.56 2.84
C ARG A 301 37.63 1.19 2.60
N PRO A 302 37.95 2.35 3.21
CA PRO A 302 39.30 2.90 3.19
C PRO A 302 40.27 2.01 3.97
N GLU A 303 41.58 2.11 3.69
CA GLU A 303 42.62 1.33 4.38
C GLU A 303 42.57 1.51 5.92
N GLY A 304 42.34 2.72 6.40
CA GLY A 304 42.15 3.03 7.83
C GLY A 304 40.76 2.70 8.40
N GLY A 305 39.88 2.10 7.59
CA GLY A 305 38.48 1.90 7.94
C GLY A 305 37.62 3.15 7.77
N PHE A 306 36.33 3.02 8.05
CA PHE A 306 35.41 4.14 8.08
C PHE A 306 35.59 4.92 9.41
N PRO A 307 35.65 6.26 9.38
CA PRO A 307 35.55 7.06 10.59
C PRO A 307 34.32 6.68 11.42
N ALA A 308 34.50 6.56 12.73
CA ALA A 308 33.39 6.32 13.64
C ALA A 308 32.46 7.55 13.69
N GLY A 309 31.18 7.30 13.93
CA GLY A 309 30.16 8.34 14.03
C GLY A 309 28.96 8.12 13.11
N THR A 310 28.12 9.13 13.00
CA THR A 310 26.86 9.07 12.27
C THR A 310 27.05 9.41 10.81
N TYR A 311 26.67 8.47 9.95
CA TYR A 311 26.56 8.66 8.51
C TYR A 311 25.12 8.98 8.17
N THR A 312 24.93 9.94 7.28
CA THR A 312 23.61 10.44 6.92
C THR A 312 23.40 10.32 5.42
N ALA A 313 22.28 9.75 5.01
CA ALA A 313 21.89 9.67 3.62
C ALA A 313 20.66 10.55 3.39
N THR A 314 20.72 11.38 2.34
CA THR A 314 19.60 12.23 1.91
C THR A 314 19.22 11.87 0.48
N TYR A 315 18.01 11.36 0.31
CA TYR A 315 17.40 11.06 -0.96
C TYR A 315 16.43 12.17 -1.37
N ARG A 316 16.46 12.56 -2.64
CA ARG A 316 15.51 13.52 -3.21
C ARG A 316 15.03 13.07 -4.58
N VAL A 317 13.75 13.30 -4.84
CA VAL A 317 13.19 13.34 -6.20
C VAL A 317 12.89 14.79 -6.52
N SER A 318 13.45 15.29 -7.63
CA SER A 318 13.06 16.59 -8.18
C SER A 318 12.16 16.41 -9.40
N ARG A 319 11.13 17.24 -9.48
CA ARG A 319 10.12 17.27 -10.53
C ARG A 319 9.94 18.69 -11.01
N ALA A 320 10.17 18.93 -12.30
CA ALA A 320 10.12 20.27 -12.88
C ALA A 320 10.94 21.32 -12.09
N GLY A 321 12.06 20.90 -11.50
CA GLY A 321 12.94 21.77 -10.71
C GLY A 321 12.57 21.94 -9.23
N ALA A 322 11.43 21.44 -8.76
CA ALA A 322 11.03 21.46 -7.35
C ALA A 322 11.29 20.10 -6.67
N VAL A 323 11.53 20.10 -5.36
CA VAL A 323 11.64 18.85 -4.58
C VAL A 323 10.23 18.27 -4.41
N ALA A 324 10.00 17.10 -5.00
CA ALA A 324 8.72 16.37 -4.93
C ALA A 324 8.68 15.35 -3.79
N LEU A 325 9.84 14.76 -3.46
CA LEU A 325 10.00 13.80 -2.39
C LEU A 325 11.38 13.99 -1.77
N GLU A 326 11.46 14.01 -0.45
CA GLU A 326 12.71 14.01 0.31
C GLU A 326 12.64 12.96 1.42
N HIS A 327 13.72 12.21 1.61
CA HIS A 327 13.84 11.27 2.71
C HIS A 327 15.27 11.27 3.25
N ARG A 328 15.39 11.40 4.57
CA ARG A 328 16.67 11.44 5.27
C ARG A 328 16.73 10.32 6.30
N PHE A 329 17.81 9.56 6.29
CA PHE A 329 18.03 8.44 7.19
C PHE A 329 19.52 8.34 7.57
N SER A 330 19.82 7.66 8.67
CA SER A 330 21.18 7.63 9.22
C SER A 330 21.53 6.29 9.85
N THR A 331 22.82 5.99 9.91
CA THR A 331 23.38 4.87 10.67
C THR A 331 24.59 5.36 11.46
N THR A 332 24.89 4.71 12.58
CA THR A 332 26.06 5.04 13.40
C THR A 332 27.04 3.88 13.37
N LEU A 333 28.25 4.14 12.88
CA LEU A 333 29.34 3.17 12.95
C LEU A 333 30.07 3.34 14.30
N PRO A 334 30.26 2.27 15.08
CA PRO A 334 30.90 2.36 16.38
C PRO A 334 32.39 2.74 16.24
N GLY A 335 32.91 3.38 17.29
CA GLY A 335 34.35 3.48 17.49
C GLY A 335 34.97 2.09 17.65
N ARG A 336 36.19 1.92 17.15
CA ARG A 336 37.00 0.76 17.51
C ARG A 336 37.57 0.92 18.91
#